data_AF-A0A814Q086-F1
#
_entry.id   AF-A0A814Q086-F1
#
_cell.length_a   1.000
_cell.length_b   1.000
_cell.length_c   1.000
_cell.angle_alpha   90.00
_cell.angle_beta   90.00
_cell.angle_gamma   90.00
#
_symmetry.space_group_name_H-M   'P 1'
#
loop_
_entity.id
_entity.type
_entity.pdbx_description
1 polymer ?
#
loop_
_entity_poly.entity_id
_entity_poly.type
_entity_poly.pdbx_seq_one_letter_code
_entity_poly.pdbx_strand_id
1 'polypeptide(L)'
;MCSLSRTDRNVYASDHKFIYCSLKKLYKLEILHLSSGEHISLINVDDNAMESTKNKIVEILQLNDDDNQDSIVPDVLNNGRQALVKYEQDIIPEIYTDVMKNDDNKLMTSLKKFFQQQWETQYGSSHQWFISFLKGYEVGENVDVFQRVLNRTAEYGNRFIKHCPLLSIVLQLVFESIGDEELLEANVFDDRYLKESNVHNIKCLEERNVCDELWFSITNDGLTSITKYPEYIIEDVMNQQLDKTQSTLFHALRVYYRPQLFSLLEIHKIPNRGNLYDLLLENVAEHGWLMGLETIQRQITPRSYSNLSTSINSLLEQRKAQKQKVQQQSIRKNEDEVHLETNNVTSNNIQSESSNANLTTASSKESGS
;
A
#
# COMPACT_ATOMS: atom_id res chain seq x y z
N MET A 1 -2.77 16.70 58.38
CA MET A 1 -3.34 17.46 57.25
C MET A 1 -2.24 18.32 56.65
N CYS A 2 -1.53 17.81 55.65
CA CYS A 2 -0.47 18.56 54.96
C CYS A 2 -1.08 19.35 53.80
N SER A 3 -1.01 20.67 53.89
CA SER A 3 -1.39 21.60 52.84
C SER A 3 -0.33 21.57 51.72
N LEU A 4 -0.68 21.00 50.58
CA LEU A 4 0.07 21.15 49.34
C LEU A 4 0.03 22.62 48.89
N SER A 5 1.22 23.21 48.75
CA SER A 5 1.40 24.61 48.35
C SER A 5 0.95 24.84 46.90
N ARG A 6 0.43 26.03 46.62
CA ARG A 6 -0.11 26.47 45.31
C ARG A 6 0.92 26.48 44.16
N THR A 7 2.20 26.23 44.45
CA THR A 7 3.31 26.30 43.50
C THR A 7 3.46 25.05 42.63
N ASP A 8 2.95 23.90 43.07
CA ASP A 8 3.10 22.63 42.32
C ASP A 8 2.06 22.47 41.19
N ARG A 9 0.98 23.27 41.17
CA ARG A 9 -0.02 23.22 40.08
C ARG A 9 0.45 23.89 38.79
N ASN A 10 1.42 24.80 38.84
CA ASN A 10 1.87 25.53 37.66
C ASN A 10 2.94 24.78 36.85
N VAL A 11 3.65 23.82 37.45
CA VAL A 11 4.65 22.99 36.75
C VAL A 11 3.97 21.92 35.89
N TYR A 12 2.87 21.33 36.38
CA TYR A 12 2.09 20.36 35.60
C TYR A 12 1.36 20.98 34.40
N ALA A 13 0.92 22.24 34.51
CA ALA A 13 0.24 22.92 33.40
C ALA A 13 1.22 23.33 32.27
N SER A 14 2.48 23.62 32.58
CA SER A 14 3.49 23.97 31.56
C SER A 14 3.97 22.75 30.76
N ASP A 15 4.12 21.59 31.42
CA ASP A 15 4.57 20.36 30.76
C ASP A 15 3.50 19.79 29.82
N HIS A 16 2.22 19.84 30.21
CA HIS A 16 1.11 19.44 29.33
C HIS A 16 0.99 20.35 28.09
N LYS A 17 1.25 21.65 28.23
CA LYS A 17 1.21 22.60 27.09
C LYS A 17 2.38 22.39 26.13
N PHE A 18 3.55 22.00 26.64
CA PHE A 18 4.71 21.64 25.82
C PHE A 18 4.48 20.34 25.04
N ILE A 19 3.96 19.29 25.72
CA ILE A 19 3.62 18.02 25.09
C ILE A 19 2.56 18.20 24.00
N TYR A 20 1.50 18.98 24.27
CA TYR A 20 0.44 19.25 23.29
C TYR A 20 0.95 20.05 22.07
N CYS A 21 1.84 21.03 22.26
CA CYS A 21 2.45 21.78 21.16
C CYS A 21 3.42 20.93 20.32
N SER A 22 4.18 20.03 20.95
CA SER A 22 5.05 19.09 20.25
C SER A 22 4.24 18.04 19.49
N LEU A 23 3.16 17.52 20.07
CA LEU A 23 2.21 16.63 19.39
C LEU A 23 1.47 17.33 18.25
N LYS A 24 1.12 18.62 18.37
CA LYS A 24 0.52 19.39 17.27
C LYS A 24 1.51 19.70 16.14
N LYS A 25 2.80 19.85 16.45
CA LYS A 25 3.88 19.95 15.44
C LYS A 25 4.16 18.60 14.78
N LEU A 26 4.16 17.51 15.54
CA LEU A 26 4.22 16.14 15.02
C LEU A 26 3.01 15.85 14.14
N TYR A 27 1.80 16.21 14.56
CA TYR A 27 0.59 16.10 13.76
C TYR A 27 0.64 16.98 12.52
N LYS A 28 1.24 18.17 12.58
CA LYS A 28 1.43 19.01 11.39
C LYS A 28 2.53 18.46 10.48
N LEU A 29 3.56 17.79 11.00
CA LEU A 29 4.62 17.12 10.22
C LEU A 29 4.16 15.80 9.64
N GLU A 30 3.33 15.04 10.35
CA GLU A 30 2.70 13.79 9.95
C GLU A 30 1.52 14.07 9.02
N ILE A 31 0.73 15.14 9.23
CA ILE A 31 -0.17 15.68 8.20
C ILE A 31 0.67 16.23 7.04
N LEU A 32 1.76 16.96 7.22
CA LEU A 32 2.68 17.29 6.13
C LEU A 32 3.53 16.09 5.65
N HIS A 33 3.27 14.85 6.08
CA HIS A 33 3.90 13.62 5.54
C HIS A 33 2.87 12.59 5.07
N LEU A 34 1.60 12.70 5.51
CA LEU A 34 0.44 11.87 5.18
C LEU A 34 -0.56 12.64 4.31
N SER A 35 -0.76 13.93 4.62
CA SER A 35 -1.37 14.96 3.75
C SER A 35 -0.34 15.74 2.94
N SER A 36 0.97 15.58 3.21
CA SER A 36 1.87 15.39 2.09
C SER A 36 1.84 13.87 1.73
N GLY A 37 0.83 13.33 1.07
CA GLY A 37 0.16 14.06 0.00
C GLY A 37 1.11 15.01 -0.72
N GLU A 38 2.43 14.73 -0.75
CA GLU A 38 3.05 14.72 -2.04
C GLU A 38 2.04 13.82 -2.77
N HIS A 39 1.07 14.47 -3.46
CA HIS A 39 1.08 14.39 -4.90
C HIS A 39 2.48 13.91 -5.18
N ILE A 40 2.60 12.64 -5.56
CA ILE A 40 3.69 12.30 -6.43
C ILE A 40 3.46 13.30 -7.58
N SER A 41 3.90 14.55 -7.38
CA SER A 41 4.37 15.43 -8.38
C SER A 41 5.27 14.48 -9.08
N LEU A 42 4.96 14.22 -10.33
CA LEU A 42 5.84 13.45 -11.17
C LEU A 42 7.20 14.15 -11.02
N ILE A 43 8.04 13.67 -10.09
CA ILE A 43 9.27 14.35 -9.67
C ILE A 43 10.19 14.07 -10.82
N ASN A 44 10.30 15.07 -11.70
CA ASN A 44 11.35 15.27 -12.69
C ASN A 44 11.90 13.94 -13.29
N VAL A 45 10.99 13.05 -13.70
CA VAL A 45 11.33 12.08 -14.73
C VAL A 45 11.76 12.93 -15.92
N ASP A 46 12.90 12.64 -16.56
CA ASP A 46 13.36 13.39 -17.73
C ASP A 46 12.16 13.78 -18.58
N ASP A 47 11.85 15.08 -18.60
CA ASP A 47 10.57 15.59 -19.11
C ASP A 47 10.34 15.06 -20.53
N ASN A 48 11.42 14.84 -21.28
CA ASN A 48 11.40 14.28 -22.63
C ASN A 48 10.98 12.80 -22.67
N ALA A 49 11.44 11.98 -21.72
CA ALA A 49 11.10 10.56 -21.63
C ALA A 49 9.65 10.36 -21.16
N MET A 50 9.22 11.20 -20.21
CA MET A 50 7.84 11.23 -19.73
C MET A 50 6.89 11.69 -20.85
N GLU A 51 7.25 12.74 -21.58
CA GLU A 51 6.48 13.24 -22.73
C GLU A 51 6.41 12.22 -23.86
N SER A 52 7.52 11.51 -24.15
CA SER A 52 7.52 10.43 -25.13
C SER A 52 6.54 9.31 -24.77
N THR A 53 6.41 8.99 -23.48
CA THR A 53 5.48 7.95 -23.01
C THR A 53 4.03 8.43 -23.10
N LYS A 54 3.75 9.67 -22.67
CA LYS A 54 2.40 10.27 -22.80
C LYS A 54 1.91 10.22 -24.25
N ASN A 55 2.75 10.69 -25.18
CA ASN A 55 2.42 10.69 -26.60
C ASN A 55 2.14 9.29 -27.15
N LYS A 56 2.88 8.27 -26.68
CA LYS A 56 2.60 6.88 -27.06
C LYS A 56 1.28 6.38 -26.51
N ILE A 57 0.91 6.73 -25.28
CA ILE A 57 -0.38 6.35 -24.70
C ILE A 57 -1.52 6.99 -25.50
N VAL A 58 -1.40 8.29 -25.84
CA VAL A 58 -2.36 8.99 -26.71
C VAL A 58 -2.48 8.31 -28.07
N GLU A 59 -1.38 7.95 -28.71
CA GLU A 59 -1.36 7.24 -29.99
C GLU A 59 -2.02 5.85 -29.90
N ILE A 60 -1.68 5.07 -28.86
CA ILE A 60 -2.20 3.71 -28.66
C ILE A 60 -3.71 3.74 -28.41
N LEU A 61 -4.18 4.70 -27.60
CA LEU A 61 -5.59 4.84 -27.25
C LEU A 61 -6.39 5.65 -28.29
N GLN A 62 -5.71 6.24 -29.29
CA GLN A 62 -6.28 7.12 -30.32
C GLN A 62 -7.19 8.20 -29.72
N LEU A 63 -6.69 8.90 -28.70
CA LEU A 63 -7.44 9.95 -28.02
C LEU A 63 -7.48 11.20 -28.91
N ASN A 64 -8.65 11.52 -29.45
CA ASN A 64 -8.82 12.60 -30.44
C ASN A 64 -9.07 13.98 -29.82
N ASP A 65 -9.48 14.03 -28.56
CA ASP A 65 -9.85 15.26 -27.86
C ASP A 65 -8.86 15.55 -26.72
N ASP A 66 -8.38 16.79 -26.63
CA ASP A 66 -7.41 17.23 -25.60
C ASP A 66 -7.94 17.00 -24.18
N ASP A 67 -9.26 17.19 -23.96
CA ASP A 67 -9.92 16.96 -22.66
C ASP A 67 -9.82 15.49 -22.20
N ASN A 68 -9.87 14.54 -23.15
CA ASN A 68 -9.72 13.12 -22.86
C ASN A 68 -8.25 12.78 -22.59
N GLN A 69 -7.31 13.42 -23.28
CA GLN A 69 -5.88 13.22 -23.03
C GLN A 69 -5.48 13.70 -21.62
N ASP A 70 -5.94 14.90 -21.23
CA ASP A 70 -5.62 15.53 -19.96
C ASP A 70 -6.21 14.80 -18.73
N SER A 71 -7.24 13.97 -18.93
CA SER A 71 -7.86 13.18 -17.88
C SER A 71 -7.37 11.72 -17.87
N ILE A 72 -7.36 11.05 -19.03
CA ILE A 72 -7.05 9.62 -19.13
C ILE A 72 -5.56 9.35 -18.90
N VAL A 73 -4.67 10.11 -19.56
CA VAL A 73 -3.23 9.80 -19.52
C VAL A 73 -2.66 9.91 -18.12
N PRO A 74 -2.92 10.98 -17.33
CA PRO A 74 -2.45 11.05 -15.96
C PRO A 74 -3.06 9.95 -15.07
N ASP A 75 -4.32 9.56 -15.28
CA ASP A 75 -4.95 8.50 -14.48
C ASP A 75 -4.30 7.14 -14.77
N VAL A 76 -4.03 6.82 -16.04
CA VAL A 76 -3.34 5.60 -16.47
C VAL A 76 -1.90 5.55 -15.95
N LEU A 77 -1.16 6.65 -15.99
CA LEU A 77 0.21 6.69 -15.45
C LEU A 77 0.25 6.54 -13.91
N ASN A 78 -0.84 6.86 -13.21
CA ASN A 78 -0.93 6.72 -11.76
C ASN A 78 -1.52 5.38 -11.31
N ASN A 79 -2.51 4.88 -12.03
CA ASN A 79 -3.36 3.75 -11.63
C ASN A 79 -3.25 2.56 -12.60
N GLY A 80 -2.31 2.61 -13.55
CA GLY A 80 -2.06 1.56 -14.51
C GLY A 80 -3.16 1.41 -15.56
N ARG A 81 -3.10 0.31 -16.30
CA ARG A 81 -4.10 -0.02 -17.32
C ARG A 81 -5.52 -0.06 -16.75
N GLN A 82 -5.71 -0.53 -15.52
CA GLN A 82 -7.03 -0.64 -14.88
C GLN A 82 -7.74 0.70 -14.70
N ALA A 83 -7.03 1.83 -14.80
CA ALA A 83 -7.66 3.15 -14.86
C ALA A 83 -8.65 3.27 -16.03
N LEU A 84 -8.39 2.57 -17.15
CA LEU A 84 -9.19 2.65 -18.37
C LEU A 84 -10.63 2.18 -18.21
N VAL A 85 -10.93 1.35 -17.20
CA VAL A 85 -12.31 0.90 -16.91
C VAL A 85 -13.24 2.09 -16.69
N LYS A 86 -12.74 3.20 -16.12
CA LYS A 86 -13.53 4.42 -15.91
C LYS A 86 -13.86 5.17 -17.21
N TYR A 87 -13.08 4.92 -18.25
CA TYR A 87 -13.07 5.66 -19.51
C TYR A 87 -13.49 4.79 -20.71
N GLU A 88 -14.12 3.64 -20.45
CA GLU A 88 -14.56 2.71 -21.50
C GLU A 88 -15.41 3.39 -22.56
N GLN A 89 -16.26 4.34 -22.17
CA GLN A 89 -17.14 5.08 -23.10
C GLN A 89 -16.43 6.22 -23.84
N ASP A 90 -15.26 6.64 -23.35
CA ASP A 90 -14.48 7.75 -23.90
C ASP A 90 -13.41 7.26 -24.89
N ILE A 91 -13.25 5.94 -25.02
CA ILE A 91 -12.29 5.26 -25.89
C ILE A 91 -13.05 4.49 -26.95
N ILE A 92 -12.52 4.45 -28.19
CA ILE A 92 -13.12 3.68 -29.28
C ILE A 92 -13.24 2.20 -28.83
N PRO A 93 -14.44 1.58 -28.88
CA PRO A 93 -14.68 0.27 -28.29
C PRO A 93 -13.73 -0.84 -28.76
N GLU A 94 -13.35 -0.85 -30.03
CA GLU A 94 -12.40 -1.80 -30.59
C GLU A 94 -11.01 -1.64 -29.96
N ILE A 95 -10.56 -0.40 -29.75
CA ILE A 95 -9.28 -0.08 -29.13
C ILE A 95 -9.29 -0.47 -27.66
N TYR A 96 -10.35 -0.10 -26.93
CA TYR A 96 -10.51 -0.47 -25.53
C TYR A 96 -10.46 -1.99 -25.36
N THR A 97 -11.23 -2.71 -26.17
CA THR A 97 -11.25 -4.18 -26.15
C THR A 97 -9.86 -4.75 -26.42
N ASP A 98 -9.14 -4.23 -27.42
CA ASP A 98 -7.81 -4.71 -27.78
C ASP A 98 -6.77 -4.48 -26.67
N VAL A 99 -6.78 -3.30 -26.01
CA VAL A 99 -5.81 -3.00 -24.92
C VAL A 99 -6.14 -3.71 -23.60
N MET A 100 -7.40 -4.10 -23.38
CA MET A 100 -7.82 -4.81 -22.16
C MET A 100 -7.74 -6.34 -22.28
N LYS A 101 -7.64 -6.90 -23.49
CA LYS A 101 -7.77 -8.35 -23.73
C LYS A 101 -6.62 -9.23 -23.22
N ASN A 102 -5.37 -8.77 -23.29
CA ASN A 102 -4.20 -9.54 -22.87
C ASN A 102 -3.06 -8.63 -22.39
N ASP A 103 -2.04 -9.19 -21.73
CA ASP A 103 -0.92 -8.42 -21.17
C ASP A 103 0.20 -8.12 -22.18
N ASP A 104 0.11 -8.69 -23.39
CA ASP A 104 1.08 -8.60 -24.47
C ASP A 104 0.71 -7.53 -25.50
N ASN A 105 0.16 -6.42 -25.03
CA ASN A 105 -0.23 -5.30 -25.88
C ASN A 105 0.74 -4.11 -25.77
N LYS A 106 0.59 -3.16 -26.69
CA LYS A 106 1.46 -1.98 -26.79
C LYS A 106 1.34 -1.04 -25.58
N LEU A 107 0.15 -0.94 -24.98
CA LEU A 107 -0.08 -0.13 -23.79
C LEU A 107 0.70 -0.70 -22.61
N MET A 108 0.54 -2.00 -22.34
CA MET A 108 1.26 -2.69 -21.26
C MET A 108 2.77 -2.59 -21.44
N THR A 109 3.27 -2.76 -22.67
CA THR A 109 4.70 -2.58 -22.98
C THR A 109 5.16 -1.15 -22.65
N SER A 110 4.36 -0.14 -22.99
CA SER A 110 4.68 1.26 -22.74
C SER A 110 4.65 1.61 -21.24
N LEU A 111 3.66 1.08 -20.50
CA LEU A 111 3.54 1.27 -19.07
C LEU A 111 4.64 0.59 -18.27
N LYS A 112 5.01 -0.66 -18.61
CA LYS A 112 6.16 -1.36 -18.00
C LYS A 112 7.43 -0.54 -18.15
N LYS A 113 7.70 -0.04 -19.37
CA LYS A 113 8.85 0.82 -19.64
C LYS A 113 8.80 2.11 -18.83
N PHE A 114 7.63 2.74 -18.73
CA PHE A 114 7.43 3.96 -17.94
C PHE A 114 7.77 3.73 -16.47
N PHE A 115 7.17 2.73 -15.83
CA PHE A 115 7.38 2.47 -14.40
C PHE A 115 8.82 2.08 -14.09
N GLN A 116 9.45 1.27 -14.95
CA GLN A 116 10.88 0.95 -14.82
C GLN A 116 11.73 2.23 -14.86
N GLN A 117 11.52 3.08 -15.87
CA GLN A 117 12.24 4.36 -16.01
C GLN A 117 11.97 5.32 -14.86
N GLN A 118 10.73 5.34 -14.35
CA GLN A 118 10.36 6.14 -13.19
C GLN A 118 11.16 5.71 -11.97
N TRP A 119 11.24 4.39 -11.69
CA TRP A 119 12.04 3.87 -10.57
C TRP A 119 13.52 4.22 -10.73
N GLU A 120 14.07 4.04 -11.93
CA GLU A 120 15.47 4.36 -12.20
C GLU A 120 15.78 5.85 -12.04
N THR A 121 14.89 6.72 -12.50
CA THR A 121 15.11 8.17 -12.46
C THR A 121 14.91 8.72 -11.05
N GLN A 122 13.84 8.30 -10.37
CA GLN A 122 13.50 8.77 -9.02
C GLN A 122 14.56 8.37 -8.00
N TYR A 123 15.14 7.17 -8.14
CA TYR A 123 16.08 6.61 -7.17
C TYR A 123 17.54 6.61 -7.64
N GLY A 124 17.80 6.86 -8.92
CA GLY A 124 19.13 6.81 -9.50
C GLY A 124 20.14 7.71 -8.79
N SER A 125 19.81 8.98 -8.54
CA SER A 125 20.76 9.92 -7.92
C SER A 125 20.99 9.69 -6.43
N SER A 126 20.01 9.13 -5.72
CA SER A 126 19.97 9.11 -4.25
C SER A 126 20.12 7.72 -3.63
N HIS A 127 19.85 6.66 -4.39
CA HIS A 127 19.78 5.27 -3.90
C HIS A 127 20.40 4.30 -4.92
N GLN A 128 21.68 4.47 -5.25
CA GLN A 128 22.42 3.62 -6.21
C GLN A 128 22.37 2.12 -5.87
N TRP A 129 22.32 1.77 -4.57
CA TRP A 129 22.13 0.39 -4.13
C TRP A 129 20.82 -0.21 -4.63
N PHE A 130 19.74 0.59 -4.67
CA PHE A 130 18.42 0.15 -5.14
C PHE A 130 18.45 -0.10 -6.64
N ILE A 131 19.13 0.76 -7.42
CA ILE A 131 19.31 0.54 -8.85
C ILE A 131 20.13 -0.72 -9.13
N SER A 132 21.18 -0.96 -8.34
CA SER A 132 21.99 -2.18 -8.47
C SER A 132 21.18 -3.43 -8.12
N PHE A 133 20.32 -3.34 -7.10
CA PHE A 133 19.36 -4.38 -6.75
C PHE A 133 18.36 -4.67 -7.88
N LEU A 134 17.72 -3.63 -8.45
CA LEU A 134 16.80 -3.79 -9.58
C LEU A 134 17.49 -4.44 -10.78
N LYS A 135 18.70 -4.00 -11.13
CA LYS A 135 19.47 -4.59 -12.24
C LYS A 135 19.81 -6.05 -11.99
N GLY A 136 20.09 -6.43 -10.75
CA GLY A 136 20.32 -7.84 -10.39
C GLY A 136 19.07 -8.71 -10.51
N TYR A 137 17.87 -8.13 -10.52
CA TYR A 137 16.60 -8.82 -10.79
C TYR A 137 16.22 -8.78 -12.28
N GLU A 138 16.61 -7.72 -12.99
CA GLU A 138 16.41 -7.58 -14.44
C GLU A 138 17.23 -8.59 -15.27
N VAL A 139 18.33 -9.11 -14.71
CA VAL A 139 19.14 -10.16 -15.34
C VAL A 139 19.38 -11.33 -14.39
N GLY A 140 19.37 -12.56 -14.90
CA GLY A 140 19.70 -13.77 -14.13
C GLY A 140 18.49 -14.63 -13.76
N GLU A 141 18.52 -15.22 -12.56
CA GLU A 141 17.54 -16.24 -12.13
C GLU A 141 16.19 -15.63 -11.67
N ASN A 142 16.16 -14.33 -11.35
CA ASN A 142 14.98 -13.64 -10.83
C ASN A 142 14.21 -12.81 -11.87
N VAL A 143 14.52 -12.98 -13.16
CA VAL A 143 13.90 -12.19 -14.25
C VAL A 143 12.39 -12.34 -14.27
N ASP A 144 11.87 -13.55 -14.04
CA ASP A 144 10.43 -13.79 -14.01
C ASP A 144 9.75 -13.08 -12.85
N VAL A 145 10.42 -12.96 -11.70
CA VAL A 145 9.94 -12.18 -10.54
C VAL A 145 9.88 -10.71 -10.90
N PHE A 146 10.96 -10.18 -11.48
CA PHE A 146 11.04 -8.79 -11.91
C PHE A 146 9.92 -8.44 -12.90
N GLN A 147 9.72 -9.29 -13.91
CA GLN A 147 8.68 -9.09 -14.91
C GLN A 147 7.27 -9.18 -14.30
N ARG A 148 7.03 -10.08 -13.34
CA ARG A 148 5.72 -10.15 -12.65
C ARG A 148 5.42 -8.88 -11.85
N VAL A 149 6.37 -8.38 -11.06
CA VAL A 149 6.20 -7.12 -10.31
C VAL A 149 5.98 -5.95 -11.26
N LEU A 150 6.72 -5.90 -12.37
CA LEU A 150 6.59 -4.85 -13.37
C LEU A 150 5.25 -4.92 -14.12
N ASN A 151 4.80 -6.12 -14.48
CA ASN A 151 3.47 -6.34 -15.08
C ASN A 151 2.36 -5.87 -14.15
N ARG A 152 2.44 -6.25 -12.87
CA ARG A 152 1.47 -5.84 -11.86
C ARG A 152 1.46 -4.33 -11.66
N THR A 153 2.63 -3.70 -11.64
CA THR A 153 2.73 -2.24 -11.56
C THR A 153 2.15 -1.58 -12.81
N ALA A 154 2.40 -2.11 -14.01
CA ALA A 154 1.79 -1.59 -15.24
C ALA A 154 0.26 -1.75 -15.24
N GLU A 155 -0.24 -2.83 -14.65
CA GLU A 155 -1.67 -3.13 -14.61
C GLU A 155 -2.44 -2.23 -13.64
N TYR A 156 -1.92 -2.05 -12.43
CA TYR A 156 -2.63 -1.40 -11.33
C TYR A 156 -1.97 -0.09 -10.86
N GLY A 157 -0.89 0.32 -11.51
CA GLY A 157 -0.13 1.52 -11.20
C GLY A 157 0.45 1.51 -9.80
N ASN A 158 0.38 2.67 -9.14
CA ASN A 158 0.87 2.88 -7.78
C ASN A 158 -0.06 2.31 -6.70
N ARG A 159 -1.13 1.57 -7.06
CA ARG A 159 -2.09 1.03 -6.09
C ARG A 159 -1.43 0.13 -5.03
N PHE A 160 -0.42 -0.63 -5.42
CA PHE A 160 0.35 -1.53 -4.54
C PHE A 160 1.61 -0.88 -3.95
N ILE A 161 1.81 0.39 -4.28
CA ILE A 161 2.95 1.18 -3.83
C ILE A 161 2.45 2.01 -2.64
N LYS A 162 2.69 1.50 -1.42
CA LYS A 162 2.35 2.20 -0.18
C LYS A 162 3.18 3.50 -0.08
N HIS A 163 3.00 4.27 1.00
CA HIS A 163 3.67 5.57 1.25
C HIS A 163 5.21 5.56 1.21
N CYS A 164 5.85 4.40 1.03
CA CYS A 164 7.26 4.29 0.71
C CYS A 164 7.42 3.36 -0.50
N PRO A 165 7.54 3.92 -1.73
CA PRO A 165 7.57 3.11 -2.93
C PRO A 165 8.78 2.17 -2.98
N LEU A 166 9.95 2.66 -2.59
CA LEU A 166 11.18 1.86 -2.54
C LEU A 166 11.02 0.63 -1.63
N LEU A 167 10.47 0.79 -0.42
CA LEU A 167 10.20 -0.36 0.45
C LEU A 167 9.14 -1.30 -0.15
N SER A 168 8.10 -0.75 -0.77
CA SER A 168 7.02 -1.54 -1.39
C SER A 168 7.54 -2.40 -2.55
N ILE A 169 8.42 -1.86 -3.38
CA ILE A 169 9.04 -2.58 -4.51
C ILE A 169 10.01 -3.65 -4.00
N VAL A 170 10.85 -3.32 -3.00
CA VAL A 170 11.76 -4.29 -2.40
C VAL A 170 11.00 -5.45 -1.78
N LEU A 171 9.91 -5.18 -1.04
CA LEU A 171 9.09 -6.23 -0.44
C LEU A 171 8.45 -7.13 -1.49
N GLN A 172 7.89 -6.55 -2.56
CA GLN A 172 7.34 -7.32 -3.68
C GLN A 172 8.42 -8.20 -4.33
N LEU A 173 9.59 -7.66 -4.68
CA LEU A 173 10.63 -8.45 -5.34
C LEU A 173 11.21 -9.55 -4.43
N VAL A 174 11.48 -9.23 -3.17
CA VAL A 174 12.04 -10.17 -2.20
C VAL A 174 11.05 -11.30 -1.88
N PHE A 175 9.76 -11.00 -1.76
CA PHE A 175 8.76 -11.98 -1.34
C PHE A 175 7.93 -12.58 -2.48
N GLU A 176 7.95 -12.03 -3.70
CA GLU A 176 7.37 -12.69 -4.89
C GLU A 176 8.36 -13.65 -5.58
N SER A 177 9.64 -13.62 -5.21
CA SER A 177 10.61 -14.68 -5.57
C SER A 177 10.30 -16.03 -4.91
N ILE A 178 9.27 -16.08 -4.07
CA ILE A 178 8.76 -17.26 -3.39
C ILE A 178 7.92 -18.07 -4.39
N GLY A 179 8.48 -19.19 -4.83
CA GLY A 179 7.95 -20.05 -5.88
C GLY A 179 6.77 -20.93 -5.44
N ASP A 180 5.72 -20.34 -4.88
CA ASP A 180 4.47 -21.03 -4.60
C ASP A 180 3.32 -20.41 -5.41
N GLU A 181 2.71 -21.19 -6.30
CA GLU A 181 1.57 -20.75 -7.13
C GLU A 181 0.40 -20.28 -6.25
N GLU A 182 0.21 -20.85 -5.08
CA GLU A 182 -0.83 -20.43 -4.12
C GLU A 182 -0.54 -19.05 -3.49
N LEU A 183 0.73 -18.69 -3.30
CA LEU A 183 1.11 -17.37 -2.82
C LEU A 183 1.07 -16.31 -3.92
N LEU A 184 1.12 -16.69 -5.20
CA LEU A 184 0.97 -15.74 -6.31
C LEU A 184 -0.45 -15.21 -6.45
N GLU A 185 -1.44 -16.02 -6.08
CA GLU A 185 -2.84 -15.61 -5.98
C GLU A 185 -3.13 -14.85 -4.67
N ALA A 186 -2.39 -15.13 -3.59
CA ALA A 186 -2.56 -14.50 -2.27
C ALA A 186 -1.73 -13.23 -2.03
N ASN A 187 -0.60 -13.03 -2.72
CA ASN A 187 0.32 -11.89 -2.54
C ASN A 187 -0.11 -10.62 -3.29
N VAL A 188 -1.41 -10.40 -3.42
CA VAL A 188 -1.89 -9.11 -3.89
C VAL A 188 -1.95 -8.20 -2.66
N PHE A 189 -1.15 -7.15 -2.64
CA PHE A 189 -1.25 -6.04 -1.69
C PHE A 189 -2.58 -5.26 -1.88
N ASP A 190 -3.71 -5.94 -2.05
CA ASP A 190 -5.00 -5.35 -2.42
C ASP A 190 -6.02 -5.42 -1.30
N ASP A 191 -6.45 -4.25 -0.85
CA ASP A 191 -7.63 -4.09 0.00
C ASP A 191 -8.95 -4.26 -0.78
N ARG A 192 -8.92 -4.53 -2.11
CA ARG A 192 -10.09 -4.43 -2.99
C ARG A 192 -10.28 -5.53 -4.05
N TYR A 193 -9.44 -6.58 -4.12
CA TYR A 193 -9.60 -7.64 -5.13
C TYR A 193 -10.82 -8.57 -4.91
N LEU A 194 -11.51 -8.44 -3.77
CA LEU A 194 -12.71 -9.23 -3.46
C LEU A 194 -14.03 -8.70 -4.05
N LYS A 195 -14.05 -7.53 -4.71
CA LYS A 195 -15.33 -6.93 -5.16
C LYS A 195 -15.73 -7.17 -6.61
N GLU A 196 -14.81 -7.57 -7.49
CA GLU A 196 -15.10 -7.61 -8.94
C GLU A 196 -14.86 -8.98 -9.60
N SER A 197 -14.28 -9.95 -8.88
CA SER A 197 -14.16 -11.33 -9.38
C SER A 197 -15.36 -12.15 -8.93
N ASN A 198 -16.32 -12.32 -9.83
CA ASN A 198 -17.46 -13.24 -9.68
C ASN A 198 -17.02 -14.72 -9.83
N VAL A 199 -15.89 -15.08 -9.20
CA VAL A 199 -15.32 -16.44 -9.21
C VAL A 199 -15.82 -17.17 -7.96
N HIS A 200 -16.93 -17.87 -8.12
CA HIS A 200 -17.36 -18.89 -7.17
C HIS A 200 -16.27 -19.96 -7.01
N ASN A 201 -15.62 -19.98 -5.84
CA ASN A 201 -14.74 -21.03 -5.25
C ASN A 201 -13.30 -20.64 -4.91
N ILE A 202 -13.05 -19.46 -4.34
CA ILE A 202 -11.89 -19.32 -3.42
C ILE A 202 -12.44 -18.98 -2.04
N LYS A 203 -12.83 -20.01 -1.31
CA LYS A 203 -13.27 -19.93 0.09
C LYS A 203 -12.09 -19.75 1.07
N CYS A 204 -10.93 -19.30 0.58
CA CYS A 204 -9.65 -19.40 1.30
C CYS A 204 -9.01 -18.05 1.69
N LEU A 205 -9.63 -16.90 1.40
CA LEU A 205 -9.04 -15.57 1.69
C LEU A 205 -10.01 -14.59 2.37
N GLU A 206 -10.90 -15.09 3.23
CA GLU A 206 -11.46 -14.27 4.32
C GLU A 206 -10.45 -14.08 5.47
N GLU A 207 -9.27 -14.69 5.36
CA GLU A 207 -8.20 -14.71 6.36
C GLU A 207 -7.13 -13.67 6.00
N ARG A 208 -7.04 -12.60 6.82
CA ARG A 208 -5.94 -11.60 6.96
C ARG A 208 -5.04 -11.41 5.73
N ASN A 209 -5.06 -10.22 5.12
CA ASN A 209 -4.06 -9.80 4.13
C ASN A 209 -2.64 -9.92 4.73
N VAL A 210 -1.96 -11.04 4.44
CA VAL A 210 -0.65 -11.40 4.98
C VAL A 210 0.39 -10.35 4.59
N CYS A 211 0.29 -9.78 3.39
CA CYS A 211 1.17 -8.72 2.93
C CYS A 211 1.04 -7.43 3.74
N ASP A 212 -0.19 -7.03 4.09
CA ASP A 212 -0.43 -5.89 4.97
C ASP A 212 -0.01 -6.16 6.41
N GLU A 213 -0.16 -7.40 6.87
CA GLU A 213 0.32 -7.81 8.18
C GLU A 213 1.85 -7.78 8.24
N LEU A 214 2.51 -8.34 7.22
CA LEU A 214 3.96 -8.35 7.05
C LEU A 214 4.51 -6.93 6.92
N TRP A 215 3.91 -6.09 6.05
CA TRP A 215 4.24 -4.66 5.95
C TRP A 215 4.14 -3.98 7.32
N PHE A 216 3.02 -4.19 8.02
CA PHE A 216 2.81 -3.59 9.32
C PHE A 216 3.81 -4.10 10.37
N SER A 217 4.11 -5.39 10.39
CA SER A 217 5.07 -5.94 11.35
C SER A 217 6.47 -5.43 11.06
N ILE A 218 6.95 -5.47 9.82
CA ILE A 218 8.29 -5.00 9.46
C ILE A 218 8.45 -3.49 9.72
N THR A 219 7.44 -2.67 9.45
CA THR A 219 7.49 -1.20 9.64
C THR A 219 7.27 -0.73 11.08
N ASN A 220 6.93 -1.63 12.01
CA ASN A 220 6.79 -1.31 13.44
C ASN A 220 7.81 -2.06 14.32
N ASP A 221 8.05 -3.33 14.01
CA ASP A 221 8.87 -4.29 14.76
C ASP A 221 10.22 -4.58 14.09
N GLY A 222 10.50 -3.94 12.94
CA GLY A 222 11.79 -4.02 12.24
C GLY A 222 11.98 -5.31 11.44
N LEU A 223 13.15 -5.43 10.81
CA LEU A 223 13.54 -6.56 9.97
C LEU A 223 13.37 -7.90 10.68
N THR A 224 13.77 -8.01 11.95
CA THR A 224 13.71 -9.28 12.70
C THR A 224 12.30 -9.85 12.83
N SER A 225 11.27 -9.03 12.64
CA SER A 225 9.87 -9.47 12.65
C SER A 225 9.49 -10.43 11.53
N ILE A 226 10.28 -10.53 10.44
CA ILE A 226 10.03 -11.53 9.38
C ILE A 226 10.09 -12.96 9.91
N THR A 227 10.82 -13.20 11.01
CA THR A 227 10.88 -14.50 11.69
C THR A 227 9.54 -14.97 12.29
N LYS A 228 8.54 -14.09 12.34
CA LYS A 228 7.18 -14.42 12.76
C LYS A 228 6.35 -15.06 11.63
N TYR A 229 6.86 -15.07 10.41
CA TYR A 229 6.17 -15.54 9.21
C TYR A 229 6.93 -16.68 8.49
N PRO A 230 7.46 -17.70 9.21
CA PRO A 230 8.22 -18.79 8.59
C PRO A 230 7.40 -19.64 7.61
N GLU A 231 6.08 -19.65 7.75
CA GLU A 231 5.15 -20.34 6.85
C GLU A 231 4.93 -19.60 5.51
N TYR A 232 5.28 -18.31 5.45
CA TYR A 232 5.09 -17.47 4.26
C TYR A 232 6.41 -17.06 3.59
N ILE A 233 7.54 -17.24 4.27
CA ILE A 233 8.86 -16.80 3.81
C ILE A 233 9.82 -17.97 3.79
N ILE A 234 10.34 -18.29 2.60
CA ILE A 234 11.36 -19.34 2.42
C ILE A 234 12.56 -19.07 3.33
N GLU A 235 13.02 -20.12 4.02
CA GLU A 235 14.10 -20.03 5.00
C GLU A 235 15.38 -19.38 4.43
N ASP A 236 15.78 -19.71 3.21
CA ASP A 236 16.95 -19.12 2.56
C ASP A 236 16.80 -17.61 2.32
N VAL A 237 15.61 -17.16 1.88
CA VAL A 237 15.31 -15.73 1.69
C VAL A 237 15.32 -15.01 3.03
N MET A 238 14.68 -15.60 4.06
CA MET A 238 14.68 -15.06 5.41
C MET A 238 16.12 -14.94 5.95
N ASN A 239 16.94 -15.99 5.83
CA ASN A 239 18.33 -15.98 6.27
C ASN A 239 19.16 -14.93 5.53
N GLN A 240 18.97 -14.80 4.21
CA GLN A 240 19.62 -13.76 3.41
C GLN A 240 19.22 -12.35 3.88
N GLN A 241 17.93 -12.12 4.16
CA GLN A 241 17.47 -10.81 4.64
C GLN A 241 17.83 -10.54 6.10
N LEU A 242 18.08 -11.56 6.92
CA LEU A 242 18.57 -11.37 8.30
C LEU A 242 20.06 -11.05 8.37
N ASP A 243 20.85 -11.36 7.33
CA ASP A 243 22.22 -10.85 7.19
C ASP A 243 22.20 -9.37 6.78
N LYS A 244 22.31 -8.49 7.78
CA LYS A 244 22.29 -7.02 7.59
C LYS A 244 23.30 -6.50 6.57
N THR A 245 24.41 -7.21 6.35
CA THR A 245 25.45 -6.75 5.41
C THR A 245 25.04 -6.92 3.95
N GLN A 246 24.09 -7.82 3.69
CA GLN A 246 23.59 -8.16 2.35
C GLN A 246 22.08 -7.87 2.19
N SER A 247 21.39 -7.59 3.29
CA SER A 247 19.95 -7.41 3.33
C SER A 247 19.50 -6.14 2.64
N THR A 248 18.89 -6.31 1.46
CA THR A 248 18.26 -5.21 0.73
C THR A 248 17.06 -4.67 1.51
N LEU A 249 16.32 -5.55 2.20
CA LEU A 249 15.20 -5.15 3.06
C LEU A 249 15.67 -4.27 4.23
N PHE A 250 16.81 -4.58 4.85
CA PHE A 250 17.40 -3.73 5.88
C PHE A 250 17.72 -2.32 5.35
N HIS A 251 18.32 -2.22 4.17
CA HIS A 251 18.60 -0.93 3.53
C HIS A 251 17.31 -0.14 3.23
N ALA A 252 16.28 -0.81 2.70
CA ALA A 252 14.97 -0.19 2.46
C ALA A 252 14.32 0.32 3.76
N LEU A 253 14.42 -0.43 4.84
CA LEU A 253 13.89 -0.02 6.14
C LEU A 253 14.62 1.19 6.72
N ARG A 254 15.95 1.26 6.57
CA ARG A 254 16.69 2.47 6.94
C ARG A 254 16.19 3.70 6.18
N VAL A 255 15.87 3.57 4.89
CA VAL A 255 15.29 4.68 4.11
C VAL A 255 13.90 5.04 4.65
N TYR A 256 13.06 4.05 4.93
CA TYR A 256 11.71 4.23 5.48
C TYR A 256 11.71 4.96 6.83
N TYR A 257 12.55 4.54 7.78
CA TYR A 257 12.57 5.08 9.14
C TYR A 257 13.21 6.46 9.25
N ARG A 258 14.18 6.78 8.38
CA ARG A 258 15.06 7.96 8.52
C ARG A 258 14.31 9.29 8.68
N PRO A 259 13.33 9.68 7.83
CA PRO A 259 12.70 10.99 7.93
C PRO A 259 11.98 11.20 9.27
N GLN A 260 11.18 10.22 9.68
CA GLN A 260 10.40 10.29 10.92
C GLN A 260 11.30 10.21 12.15
N LEU A 261 12.28 9.31 12.14
CA LEU A 261 13.22 9.16 13.24
C LEU A 261 14.02 10.45 13.45
N PHE A 262 14.58 11.02 12.38
CA PHE A 262 15.43 12.21 12.52
C PHE A 262 14.61 13.44 12.93
N SER A 263 13.37 13.55 12.45
CA SER A 263 12.44 14.58 12.92
C SER A 263 12.14 14.46 14.42
N LEU A 264 11.91 13.25 14.92
CA LEU A 264 11.70 13.00 16.35
C LEU A 264 12.92 13.38 17.18
N LEU A 265 14.12 13.02 16.73
CA LEU A 265 15.37 13.38 17.41
C LEU A 265 15.57 14.90 17.48
N GLU A 266 15.26 15.61 16.40
CA GLU A 266 15.33 17.07 16.34
C GLU A 266 14.32 17.74 17.28
N ILE A 267 13.06 17.27 17.28
CA ILE A 267 11.99 17.77 18.16
C ILE A 267 12.38 17.65 19.63
N HIS A 268 13.01 16.53 19.99
CA HIS A 268 13.48 16.26 21.36
C HIS A 268 14.88 16.82 21.65
N LYS A 269 15.46 17.58 20.71
CA LYS A 269 16.77 18.24 20.83
C LYS A 269 17.89 17.27 21.20
N ILE A 270 17.85 16.06 20.67
CA ILE A 270 18.88 15.04 20.91
C ILE A 270 20.04 15.31 19.94
N PRO A 271 21.24 15.68 20.40
CA PRO A 271 22.36 15.94 19.49
C PRO A 271 22.91 14.64 18.90
N ASN A 272 23.31 14.67 17.62
CA ASN A 272 24.01 13.56 16.99
C ASN A 272 25.46 13.45 17.49
N ARG A 273 25.67 12.84 18.65
CA ARG A 273 27.01 12.60 19.23
C ARG A 273 27.48 11.20 18.85
N GLY A 274 28.68 11.10 18.27
CA GLY A 274 29.29 9.80 17.97
C GLY A 274 28.45 8.91 17.04
N ASN A 275 27.81 9.50 16.04
CA ASN A 275 26.92 8.82 15.08
C ASN A 275 25.68 8.15 15.72
N LEU A 276 25.22 8.67 16.85
CA LEU A 276 24.00 8.21 17.51
C LEU A 276 22.80 8.08 16.56
N TYR A 277 22.67 8.99 15.59
CA TYR A 277 21.56 8.98 14.64
C TYR A 277 21.60 7.74 13.73
N ASP A 278 22.77 7.42 13.19
CA ASP A 278 22.95 6.24 12.33
C ASP A 278 22.82 4.96 13.15
N LEU A 279 23.41 4.93 14.36
CA LEU A 279 23.26 3.79 15.26
C LEU A 279 21.78 3.54 15.59
N LEU A 280 21.03 4.57 15.95
CA LEU A 280 19.60 4.43 16.22
C LEU A 280 18.83 4.00 14.97
N LEU A 281 19.18 4.52 13.81
CA LEU A 281 18.54 4.13 12.55
C LEU A 281 18.77 2.64 12.23
N GLU A 282 19.97 2.12 12.46
CA GLU A 282 20.29 0.70 12.31
C GLU A 282 19.49 -0.15 13.29
N ASN A 283 19.47 0.25 14.57
CA ASN A 283 18.73 -0.47 15.61
C ASN A 283 17.21 -0.49 15.36
N VAL A 284 16.64 0.63 14.91
CA VAL A 284 15.21 0.70 14.56
C VAL A 284 14.90 -0.08 13.28
N ALA A 285 15.77 -0.05 12.27
CA ALA A 285 15.60 -0.85 11.07
C ALA A 285 15.61 -2.36 11.37
N GLU A 286 16.44 -2.78 12.31
CA GLU A 286 16.57 -4.19 12.69
C GLU A 286 15.47 -4.68 13.64
N HIS A 287 15.23 -3.94 14.73
CA HIS A 287 14.42 -4.39 15.87
C HIS A 287 13.10 -3.62 16.02
N GLY A 288 12.85 -2.63 15.15
CA GLY A 288 11.68 -1.78 15.24
C GLY A 288 11.84 -0.65 16.24
N TRP A 289 10.80 0.17 16.36
CA TRP A 289 10.87 1.46 17.04
C TRP A 289 11.21 1.37 18.53
N LEU A 290 10.53 0.50 19.28
CA LEU A 290 10.67 0.43 20.74
C LEU A 290 11.96 -0.27 21.14
N MET A 291 12.18 -1.48 20.64
CA MET A 291 13.40 -2.23 20.91
C MET A 291 14.63 -1.49 20.41
N GLY A 292 14.57 -0.91 19.21
CA GLY A 292 15.68 -0.13 18.66
C GLY A 292 16.01 1.12 19.47
N LEU A 293 15.02 1.74 20.13
CA LEU A 293 15.25 2.85 21.05
C LEU A 293 15.89 2.39 22.36
N GLU A 294 15.46 1.24 22.90
CA GLU A 294 15.99 0.70 24.15
C GLU A 294 17.50 0.46 24.10
N THR A 295 18.03 0.03 22.95
CA THR A 295 19.47 -0.25 22.80
C THR A 295 20.37 0.99 22.99
N ILE A 296 19.84 2.19 22.75
CA ILE A 296 20.58 3.45 22.89
C ILE A 296 20.26 4.18 24.20
N GLN A 297 19.46 3.62 25.10
CA GLN A 297 19.00 4.30 26.32
C GLN A 297 20.13 4.94 27.11
N ARG A 298 21.28 4.27 27.20
CA ARG A 298 22.47 4.74 27.94
C ARG A 298 23.22 5.89 27.26
N GLN A 299 22.96 6.14 25.98
CA GLN A 299 23.64 7.14 25.16
C GLN A 299 22.90 8.49 25.12
N ILE A 300 21.67 8.53 25.63
CA ILE A 300 20.87 9.75 25.72
C ILE A 300 20.48 10.06 27.17
N THR A 301 20.11 11.32 27.42
CA THR A 301 19.72 11.72 28.79
C THR A 301 18.40 11.05 29.18
N PRO A 302 18.18 10.69 30.45
CA PRO A 302 16.93 10.05 30.89
C PRO A 302 15.67 10.85 30.53
N ARG A 303 15.75 12.19 30.60
CA ARG A 303 14.64 13.07 30.22
C ARG A 303 14.35 13.01 28.72
N SER A 304 15.38 13.09 27.88
CA SER A 304 15.23 12.97 26.42
C SER A 304 14.69 11.59 26.04
N TYR A 305 15.18 10.52 26.68
CA TYR A 305 14.68 9.16 26.47
C TYR A 305 13.19 9.05 26.79
N SER A 306 12.78 9.52 27.98
CA SER A 306 11.37 9.47 28.39
C SER A 306 10.47 10.21 27.41
N ASN A 307 10.87 11.40 26.96
CA ASN A 307 10.10 12.18 26.00
C ASN A 307 10.01 11.49 24.63
N LEU A 308 11.14 10.98 24.12
CA LEU A 308 11.22 10.28 22.84
C LEU A 308 10.40 8.99 22.85
N SER A 309 10.54 8.17 23.90
CA SER A 309 9.78 6.95 24.10
C SER A 309 8.26 7.23 24.17
N THR A 310 7.85 8.30 24.84
CA THR A 310 6.44 8.72 24.88
C THR A 310 5.92 9.10 23.49
N SER A 311 6.69 9.87 22.71
CA SER A 311 6.30 10.22 21.34
C SER A 311 6.21 9.02 20.41
N ILE A 312 7.17 8.09 20.52
CA ILE A 312 7.17 6.86 19.72
C ILE A 312 5.98 5.98 20.09
N ASN A 313 5.70 5.77 21.38
CA ASN A 313 4.53 5.00 21.80
C ASN A 313 3.22 5.62 21.26
N SER A 314 3.07 6.94 21.36
CA SER A 314 1.92 7.64 20.79
C SER A 314 1.78 7.41 19.28
N LEU A 315 2.89 7.45 18.54
CA LEU A 315 2.91 7.19 17.10
C LEU A 315 2.47 5.76 16.78
N LEU A 316 2.99 4.77 17.52
CA LEU A 316 2.65 3.36 17.30
C LEU A 316 1.19 3.05 17.62
N GLU A 317 0.66 3.60 18.71
CA GLU A 317 -0.75 3.44 19.06
C GLU A 317 -1.68 4.08 18.02
N GLN A 318 -1.28 5.24 17.46
CA GLN A 318 -2.01 5.88 16.36
C GLN A 318 -2.02 4.99 15.11
N ARG A 319 -0.87 4.40 14.73
CA ARG A 319 -0.79 3.47 13.59
C ARG A 319 -1.65 2.22 13.79
N LYS A 320 -1.63 1.63 14.98
CA LYS A 320 -2.50 0.50 15.34
C LYS A 320 -3.98 0.86 15.22
N ALA A 321 -4.37 2.02 15.76
CA ALA A 321 -5.75 2.49 15.69
C ALA A 321 -6.19 2.76 14.23
N GLN A 322 -5.29 3.29 13.39
CA GLN A 322 -5.57 3.49 11.97
C GLN A 322 -5.78 2.15 11.24
N LYS A 323 -4.92 1.15 11.48
CA LYS A 323 -5.08 -0.21 10.92
C LYS A 323 -6.43 -0.81 11.32
N GLN A 324 -6.81 -0.71 12.59
CA GLN A 324 -8.10 -1.20 13.08
C GLN A 324 -9.29 -0.47 12.43
N LYS A 325 -9.20 0.85 12.22
CA LYS A 325 -10.24 1.62 11.54
C LYS A 325 -10.43 1.18 10.09
N VAL A 326 -9.34 0.96 9.36
CA VAL A 326 -9.39 0.47 7.96
C VAL A 326 -10.04 -0.91 7.91
N GLN A 327 -9.64 -1.83 8.80
CA GLN A 327 -10.22 -3.17 8.90
C GLN A 327 -11.72 -3.15 9.27
N GLN A 328 -12.15 -2.25 10.15
CA GLN A 328 -13.57 -2.12 10.49
C GLN A 328 -14.40 -1.53 9.34
N GLN A 329 -13.81 -0.65 8.54
CA GLN A 329 -14.49 -0.06 7.38
C GLN A 329 -14.66 -1.05 6.23
N SER A 330 -13.71 -1.96 6.01
CA SER A 330 -13.87 -3.01 5.00
C SER A 330 -14.96 -4.00 5.39
N ILE A 331 -15.04 -4.40 6.66
CA ILE A 331 -16.09 -5.30 7.17
C ILE A 331 -17.49 -4.68 6.96
N ARG A 332 -17.70 -3.41 7.36
CA ARG A 332 -19.00 -2.74 7.21
C ARG A 332 -19.44 -2.60 5.75
N LYS A 333 -18.51 -2.30 4.84
CA LYS A 333 -18.80 -2.18 3.41
C LYS A 333 -19.28 -3.51 2.80
N ASN A 334 -18.80 -4.63 3.32
CA ASN A 334 -19.22 -5.95 2.85
C ASN A 334 -20.61 -6.32 3.43
N GLU A 335 -20.89 -5.96 4.69
CA GLU A 335 -22.22 -6.16 5.30
C GLU A 335 -23.33 -5.36 4.60
N ASP A 336 -23.06 -4.11 4.22
CA ASP A 336 -24.02 -3.27 3.51
C ASP A 336 -24.35 -3.80 2.10
N GLU A 337 -23.37 -4.41 1.40
CA GLU A 337 -23.57 -5.03 0.08
C GLU A 337 -24.36 -6.34 0.17
N VAL A 338 -24.09 -7.19 1.16
CA VAL A 338 -24.85 -8.43 1.39
C VAL A 338 -26.31 -8.14 1.73
N HIS A 339 -26.59 -7.06 2.48
CA HIS A 339 -27.96 -6.62 2.79
C HIS A 339 -28.70 -6.03 1.57
N LEU A 340 -28.00 -5.39 0.63
CA LEU A 340 -28.59 -4.92 -0.63
C LEU A 340 -28.95 -6.09 -1.57
N GLU A 341 -28.12 -7.13 -1.64
CA GLU A 341 -28.40 -8.32 -2.44
C GLU A 341 -29.56 -9.16 -1.88
N THR A 342 -29.63 -9.34 -0.55
CA THR A 342 -30.74 -10.09 0.08
C THR A 342 -32.11 -9.40 -0.05
N ASN A 343 -32.14 -8.06 -0.05
CA ASN A 343 -33.39 -7.30 -0.25
C ASN A 343 -33.89 -7.33 -1.70
N ASN A 344 -32.99 -7.44 -2.69
CA ASN A 344 -33.37 -7.58 -4.10
C ASN A 344 -33.88 -8.99 -4.44
N VAL A 345 -33.33 -10.05 -3.83
CA VAL A 345 -33.83 -11.42 -4.01
C VAL A 345 -35.21 -11.60 -3.34
N THR A 346 -35.44 -10.98 -2.20
CA THR A 346 -36.74 -11.07 -1.50
C THR A 346 -37.84 -10.28 -2.22
N SER A 347 -37.50 -9.16 -2.87
CA SER A 347 -38.47 -8.36 -3.64
C SER A 347 -38.92 -9.03 -4.95
N ASN A 348 -38.04 -9.80 -5.61
CA ASN A 348 -38.38 -10.50 -6.85
C ASN A 348 -39.23 -11.76 -6.63
N ASN A 349 -39.18 -12.38 -5.46
CA ASN A 349 -40.03 -13.55 -5.16
C ASN A 349 -41.48 -13.18 -4.81
N ILE A 350 -41.73 -11.98 -4.27
CA ILE A 350 -43.08 -11.56 -3.87
C ILE A 350 -43.95 -11.11 -5.06
N GLN A 351 -43.35 -10.78 -6.21
CA GLN A 351 -44.12 -10.42 -7.43
C GLN A 351 -44.50 -11.62 -8.31
N SER A 352 -43.94 -12.81 -8.08
CA SER A 352 -44.20 -14.00 -8.94
C SER A 352 -45.40 -14.87 -8.52
N GLU A 353 -45.98 -14.65 -7.32
CA GLU A 353 -47.08 -15.49 -6.81
C GLU A 353 -48.50 -14.93 -7.00
N SER A 354 -48.69 -13.78 -7.68
CA SER A 354 -50.04 -13.18 -7.83
C SER A 354 -50.75 -13.42 -9.17
N SER A 355 -50.17 -14.19 -10.10
CA SER A 355 -50.72 -14.37 -11.45
C SER A 355 -50.90 -15.84 -11.82
N ASN A 356 -51.74 -16.59 -11.11
CA ASN A 356 -52.35 -17.81 -11.65
C ASN A 356 -53.61 -18.20 -10.86
N ALA A 357 -54.75 -17.65 -11.26
CA ALA A 357 -56.07 -18.16 -10.89
C ALA A 357 -56.96 -18.25 -12.13
N ASN A 358 -56.92 -19.45 -12.74
CA ASN A 358 -58.00 -20.19 -13.38
C ASN A 358 -58.94 -19.48 -14.38
N LEU A 359 -58.65 -19.66 -15.67
CA LEU A 359 -59.66 -19.81 -16.72
C LEU A 359 -59.79 -21.31 -17.07
N THR A 360 -60.98 -21.89 -16.93
CA THR A 360 -61.33 -23.17 -17.57
C THR A 360 -62.78 -23.16 -18.03
N THR A 361 -62.91 -22.76 -19.31
CA THR A 361 -63.79 -23.27 -20.38
C THR A 361 -65.09 -24.02 -20.06
N ALA A 362 -66.17 -23.44 -20.57
CA ALA A 362 -67.37 -24.15 -21.01
C ALA A 362 -67.18 -24.69 -22.44
N SER A 363 -67.64 -25.92 -22.70
CA SER A 363 -68.00 -26.40 -24.04
C SER A 363 -69.10 -27.45 -23.93
N SER A 364 -70.04 -27.36 -24.87
CA SER A 364 -71.38 -27.92 -24.86
C SER A 364 -71.58 -28.94 -25.98
N LYS A 365 -72.46 -29.93 -25.73
CA LYS A 365 -73.32 -30.70 -26.68
C LYS A 365 -72.60 -31.63 -27.67
N GLU A 366 -73.14 -32.74 -28.19
CA GLU A 366 -74.42 -33.49 -28.16
C GLU A 366 -74.03 -34.89 -28.71
N SER A 367 -74.54 -36.05 -28.31
CA SER A 367 -75.80 -36.64 -28.76
C SER A 367 -75.77 -38.14 -28.45
N GLY A 368 -76.94 -38.71 -28.12
CA GLY A 368 -77.13 -40.15 -27.93
C GLY A 368 -78.58 -40.47 -27.54
N SER A 369 -79.36 -40.84 -28.57
CA SER A 369 -80.75 -41.34 -28.61
C SER A 369 -81.89 -40.31 -28.53
#